data_AF-A0A6B3GYQ9-F1
#
_entry.id   AF-A0A6B3GYQ9-F1
#
_cell.length_a   1.000
_cell.length_b   1.000
_cell.length_c   1.000
_cell.angle_alpha   90.00
_cell.angle_beta   90.00
_cell.angle_gamma   90.00
#
_symmetry.space_group_name_H-M   'P 1'
#
loop_
_entity.id
_entity.type
_entity.pdbx_description
1 polymer ?
#
loop_
_entity_poly.entity_id
_entity_poly.type
_entity_poly.pdbx_seq_one_letter_code
_entity_poly.pdbx_strand_id
1 'polypeptide(L)' 'LRDVPTPHVGGKLLRKKFADRSRLVSVDDSGHGVYVYGDNPCALNTTTRYLVDGTMSRKDTFCRAG' A
#
# COMPACT_ATOMS: atom_id res chain seq x y z
N LEU A 1 -3.55 3.78 -8.57
CA LEU A 1 -4.37 4.51 -7.58
C LEU A 1 -5.85 4.51 -7.97
N ARG A 2 -6.28 3.54 -8.78
CA ARG A 2 -7.58 3.53 -9.47
C ARG A 2 -8.39 2.33 -8.99
N ASP A 3 -8.61 2.28 -7.67
CA ASP A 3 -9.46 1.30 -6.99
C ASP A 3 -10.88 1.88 -6.88
N VAL A 4 -11.85 1.25 -7.56
CA VAL A 4 -13.24 1.72 -7.61
C VAL A 4 -13.99 1.38 -6.31
N PRO A 5 -13.95 0.12 -5.80
CA PRO A 5 -14.60 -0.22 -4.53
C PRO A 5 -14.10 0.58 -3.32
N THR A 6 -12.79 0.80 -3.23
CA THR A 6 -12.16 1.50 -2.10
C THR A 6 -11.20 2.59 -2.59
N PRO A 7 -11.70 3.80 -2.88
CA PRO A 7 -10.89 4.89 -3.44
C PRO A 7 -9.69 5.27 -2.57
N HIS A 8 -8.59 5.64 -3.22
CA HIS A 8 -7.30 5.94 -2.57
C HIS A 8 -7.39 6.97 -1.42
N VAL A 9 -8.34 7.91 -1.50
CA VAL A 9 -8.58 8.89 -0.43
C VAL A 9 -8.91 8.23 0.91
N GLY A 10 -9.61 7.08 0.92
CA GLY A 10 -9.88 6.31 2.14
C GLY A 10 -8.59 5.82 2.82
N GLY A 11 -7.64 5.32 2.03
CA GLY A 11 -6.32 4.92 2.52
C GLY A 11 -5.55 6.09 3.13
N LYS A 12 -5.61 7.28 2.53
CA LYS A 12 -5.00 8.51 3.09
C LYS A 12 -5.63 8.92 4.43
N LEU A 13 -6.95 8.82 4.54
CA LEU A 13 -7.67 9.14 5.78
C LEU A 13 -7.30 8.18 6.91
N LEU A 14 -7.21 6.86 6.63
CA LEU A 14 -6.71 5.88 7.58
C LEU A 14 -5.27 6.17 7.98
N ARG A 15 -4.37 6.43 7.01
CA ARG A 15 -2.98 6.81 7.30
C ARG A 15 -2.88 8.00 8.25
N LYS A 16 -3.72 9.03 8.07
CA LYS A 16 -3.80 10.19 8.96
C LYS A 16 -4.29 9.81 10.35
N LYS A 17 -5.34 8.97 10.45
CA LYS A 17 -5.95 8.60 11.74
C LYS A 17 -5.02 7.71 12.59
N PHE A 18 -4.26 6.84 11.96
CA PHE A 18 -3.33 5.93 12.64
C PHE A 18 -1.95 6.54 12.91
N ALA A 19 -1.63 7.69 12.31
CA ALA A 19 -0.38 8.41 12.52
C ALA A 19 0.85 7.48 12.42
N ASP A 20 1.72 7.45 13.42
CA ASP A 20 2.96 6.68 13.36
C ASP A 20 2.77 5.16 13.45
N ARG A 21 1.56 4.71 13.81
CA ARG A 21 1.19 3.29 13.89
C ARG A 21 0.91 2.66 12.53
N SER A 22 0.96 3.42 11.44
CA SER A 22 0.77 2.88 10.10
C SER A 22 1.66 3.55 9.06
N ARG A 23 1.82 2.86 7.92
CA ARG A 23 2.43 3.39 6.71
C ARG A 23 1.52 3.10 5.52
N LEU A 24 1.41 4.06 4.61
CA LEU A 24 0.62 3.91 3.40
C LEU A 24 1.51 3.43 2.26
N VAL A 25 1.15 2.30 1.67
CA VAL A 25 1.71 1.85 0.38
C VAL A 25 0.70 2.19 -0.70
N SER A 26 1.02 3.22 -1.47
CA SER A 26 0.25 3.71 -2.60
C SER A 26 0.72 3.02 -3.87
N VAL A 27 -0.18 2.42 -4.64
CA VAL A 27 0.18 1.70 -5.87
C VAL A 27 -0.49 2.39 -7.05
N ASP A 28 0.28 2.81 -8.05
CA ASP A 28 -0.22 3.45 -9.27
C ASP A 28 -0.78 2.46 -10.29
N ASP A 29 -1.73 1.64 -9.87
CA ASP A 29 -2.40 0.66 -10.72
C ASP A 29 -3.93 0.83 -10.73
N SER A 30 -4.63 0.13 -11.63
CA SER A 30 -6.07 -0.08 -11.60
C SER A 30 -6.45 -1.36 -10.85
N GLY A 31 -7.65 -1.37 -10.27
CA GLY A 31 -8.21 -2.56 -9.63
C GLY A 31 -8.21 -2.50 -8.09
N HIS A 32 -8.61 -3.62 -7.48
CA HIS A 32 -8.79 -3.80 -6.05
C HIS A 32 -8.03 -5.03 -5.57
N GLY A 33 -7.32 -4.93 -4.44
CA GLY A 33 -6.56 -6.05 -3.89
C GLY A 33 -5.13 -6.19 -4.42
N VAL A 34 -4.33 -5.13 -4.39
CA VAL A 34 -2.96 -5.11 -4.96
C VAL A 34 -1.91 -5.97 -4.23
N TYR A 35 -2.19 -6.46 -3.02
CA TYR A 35 -1.30 -7.38 -2.31
C TYR A 35 -1.70 -8.83 -2.61
N VAL A 36 -0.72 -9.67 -2.98
CA VAL A 36 -0.87 -11.09 -3.39
C VAL A 36 -1.62 -11.32 -4.71
N TYR A 37 -2.66 -10.55 -5.00
CA TYR A 37 -3.47 -10.75 -6.21
C TYR A 37 -3.07 -9.86 -7.40
N GLY A 38 -2.27 -8.82 -7.18
CA GLY A 38 -1.80 -7.92 -8.24
C GLY A 38 -0.36 -8.21 -8.67
N ASP A 39 0.01 -7.70 -9.83
CA ASP A 39 1.29 -8.01 -10.48
C ASP A 39 2.39 -6.97 -10.16
N ASN A 40 2.17 -6.10 -9.18
CA ASN A 40 3.11 -5.03 -8.84
C ASN A 40 4.19 -5.52 -7.85
N PRO A 41 5.45 -5.72 -8.27
CA PRO A 41 6.49 -6.29 -7.40
C PRO A 41 6.86 -5.36 -6.24
N CYS A 42 6.73 -4.04 -6.40
CA CYS A 42 6.97 -3.10 -5.30
C CYS A 42 5.94 -3.27 -4.18
N ALA A 43 4.65 -3.42 -4.53
CA ALA A 43 3.58 -3.63 -3.56
C ALA A 43 3.73 -4.97 -2.84
N LEU A 44 4.01 -6.05 -3.61
CA LEU A 44 4.22 -7.39 -3.09
C LEU A 44 5.40 -7.44 -2.11
N ASN A 45 6.57 -6.96 -2.53
CA ASN A 45 7.80 -7.07 -1.75
C ASN A 45 7.77 -6.19 -0.50
N THR A 46 7.24 -4.96 -0.61
CA THR A 46 7.13 -4.05 0.54
C THR A 46 6.23 -4.63 1.64
N THR A 47 5.07 -5.16 1.25
CA THR A 47 4.09 -5.71 2.20
C THR A 47 4.58 -7.04 2.78
N THR A 48 5.13 -7.93 1.94
CA THR A 48 5.68 -9.22 2.39
C THR A 48 6.82 -9.02 3.40
N ARG A 49 7.70 -8.05 3.14
CA ARG A 49 8.80 -7.74 4.08
C ARG A 49 8.27 -7.29 5.44
N TYR A 50 7.24 -6.46 5.49
CA TYR A 50 6.61 -6.08 6.76
C TYR A 50 6.03 -7.29 7.50
N LEU A 51 5.39 -8.22 6.78
CA LEU A 51 4.79 -9.41 7.40
C LEU A 51 5.82 -10.42 7.91
N VAL A 52 6.96 -10.56 7.22
CA VAL A 52 8.05 -11.46 7.63
C VAL A 52 8.90 -10.83 8.74
N ASP A 53 9.36 -9.59 8.54
CA ASP A 53 10.33 -8.95 9.42
C ASP A 53 9.67 -8.22 10.61
N GLY A 54 8.36 -7.93 10.53
CA GLY A 54 7.62 -7.13 11.51
C GLY A 54 7.95 -5.63 11.49
N THR A 55 8.90 -5.18 10.65
CA THR A 55 9.33 -3.79 10.60
C THR A 55 8.60 -3.00 9.51
N MET A 56 7.92 -1.92 9.89
CA MET A 56 7.29 -1.00 8.93
C MET A 56 8.34 -0.17 8.17
N SER A 57 8.00 0.26 6.96
CA SER A 57 8.81 1.22 6.22
C SER A 57 8.96 2.53 7.00
N ARG A 58 10.11 3.21 6.89
CA ARG A 58 10.31 4.49 7.60
C ARG A 58 9.32 5.56 7.14
N LYS A 59 8.98 5.55 5.85
CA LYS A 59 8.07 6.49 5.18
C LYS A 59 6.98 5.76 4.42
N ASP A 60 5.91 6.49 4.11
CA ASP A 60 4.92 6.03 3.14
C ASP A 60 5.61 5.75 1.80
N THR A 61 5.13 4.75 1.09
CA THR A 61 5.77 4.23 -0.12
C THR A 61 4.83 4.43 -1.29
N PHE A 62 5.38 4.87 -2.42
CA PHE A 62 4.66 4.96 -3.68
C PHE A 62 5.29 3.99 -4.68
N CYS A 63 4.52 2.98 -5.08
CA CYS A 63 4.85 2.03 -6.12
C CYS A 63 4.27 2.53 -7.44
N ARG A 64 5.13 2.71 -8.45
CA ARG A 64 4.71 3.04 -9.81
C ARG A 64 4.00 1.86 -10.46
N ALA A 65 3.26 2.13 -11.54
CA ALA A 65 2.79 1.07 -12.45
C ALA A 65 3.97 0.19 -12.90
N GLY A 66 3.70 -1.10 -13.08
CA GLY A 66 4.65 -2.05 -13.65
C GLY A 66 4.85 -1.83 -15.14
#